data_AF-A0A2N1DI55-F1
#
_entry.id   AF-A0A2N1DI55-F1
#
_cell.length_a   1.000
_cell.length_b   1.000
_cell.length_c   1.000
_cell.angle_alpha   90.00
_cell.angle_beta   90.00
_cell.angle_gamma   90.00
#
_symmetry.space_group_name_H-M   'P 1'
#
loop_
_entity.id
_entity.type
_entity.pdbx_description
1 polymer ?
#
loop_
_entity_poly.entity_id
_entity_poly.type
_entity_poly.pdbx_seq_one_letter_code
_entity_poly.pdbx_strand_id
1 'polypeptide(L)'
;MHLEFYAQEVYYADALDGDIINVSFQEYPDPEIDYSKKNFELPPSVKGIFFSVNYEFPPSQIHVDWCDGEEEDGGELIKNIELTRTSLKMVLKNNYSFNVSFETDDITFQNIKSFLIK
;
A
#
# COMPACT_ATOMS: atom_id res chain seq x y z
N MET A 1 -9.61 -5.36 13.75
CA MET A 1 -9.62 -5.95 12.41
C MET A 1 -8.33 -6.75 12.18
N HIS A 2 -8.41 -7.83 11.40
CA HIS A 2 -7.24 -8.56 10.89
C HIS A 2 -7.48 -8.87 9.41
N LEU A 3 -6.58 -8.41 8.53
CA LEU A 3 -6.70 -8.58 7.08
C LEU A 3 -5.55 -9.42 6.54
N GLU A 4 -5.89 -10.48 5.80
CA GLU A 4 -4.92 -11.37 5.17
C GLU A 4 -5.29 -11.58 3.70
N PHE A 5 -4.33 -11.35 2.81
CA PHE A 5 -4.52 -11.53 1.37
C PHE A 5 -3.20 -11.74 0.63
N TYR A 6 -3.31 -12.18 -0.61
CA TYR A 6 -2.20 -12.22 -1.56
C TYR A 6 -2.32 -11.03 -2.51
N ALA A 7 -1.31 -10.15 -2.51
CA ALA A 7 -1.27 -9.02 -3.42
C ALA A 7 -0.74 -9.46 -4.80
N GLN A 8 -1.56 -9.31 -5.82
CA GLN A 8 -1.18 -9.52 -7.22
C GLN A 8 -0.48 -8.29 -7.80
N GLU A 9 -0.75 -7.10 -7.24
CA GLU A 9 -0.07 -5.88 -7.61
C GLU A 9 0.71 -5.33 -6.41
N VAL A 10 1.99 -5.06 -6.65
CA VAL A 10 2.88 -4.38 -5.71
C VAL A 10 3.47 -3.20 -6.44
N TYR A 11 3.25 -2.00 -5.90
CA TYR A 11 3.62 -0.76 -6.57
C TYR A 11 4.43 0.15 -5.66
N TYR A 12 5.41 0.83 -6.25
CA TYR A 12 6.17 1.90 -5.63
C TYR A 12 6.20 3.09 -6.59
N ALA A 13 5.84 4.26 -6.10
CA ALA A 13 5.95 5.51 -6.83
C ALA A 13 6.62 6.59 -6.01
N ASP A 14 7.44 7.35 -6.73
CA ASP A 14 8.02 8.61 -6.30
C ASP A 14 7.39 9.71 -7.16
N ALA A 15 6.92 10.77 -6.50
CA ALA A 15 6.44 11.98 -7.15
C ALA A 15 7.10 13.21 -6.52
N LEU A 16 7.17 14.28 -7.32
CA LEU A 16 7.78 15.56 -6.93
C LEU A 16 9.23 15.42 -6.43
N ASP A 17 10.06 14.68 -7.17
CA ASP A 17 11.50 14.52 -6.90
C ASP A 17 11.80 13.94 -5.49
N GLY A 18 10.99 12.97 -5.06
CA GLY A 18 11.12 12.30 -3.76
C GLY A 18 10.29 12.90 -2.64
N ASP A 19 9.60 14.02 -2.87
CA ASP A 19 8.80 14.69 -1.83
C ASP A 19 7.55 13.89 -1.48
N ILE A 20 7.01 13.09 -2.41
CA ILE A 20 5.88 12.21 -2.16
C ILE A 20 6.25 10.79 -2.54
N ILE A 21 6.14 9.87 -1.58
CA ILE A 21 6.32 8.44 -1.81
C ILE A 21 4.99 7.73 -1.57
N ASN A 22 4.59 6.89 -2.51
CA ASN A 22 3.44 6.00 -2.39
C ASN A 22 3.85 4.54 -2.61
N VAL A 23 3.34 3.65 -1.78
CA VAL A 23 3.49 2.20 -1.94
C VAL A 23 2.12 1.55 -1.81
N SER A 24 1.80 0.58 -2.66
CA SER A 24 0.56 -0.18 -2.53
C SER A 24 0.77 -1.68 -2.70
N PHE A 25 -0.09 -2.43 -2.02
CA PHE A 25 -0.25 -3.87 -2.17
C PHE A 25 -1.74 -4.15 -2.38
N GLN A 26 -2.12 -4.70 -3.54
CA GLN A 26 -3.53 -4.90 -3.90
C GLN A 26 -3.79 -6.35 -4.33
N GLU A 27 -4.93 -6.91 -3.89
CA GLU A 27 -5.33 -8.30 -4.20
C GLU A 27 -5.46 -8.55 -5.70
N TYR A 28 -5.90 -7.54 -6.46
CA TYR A 28 -5.95 -7.55 -7.91
C TYR A 28 -5.39 -6.23 -8.45
N PRO A 29 -4.77 -6.23 -9.66
CA PRO A 29 -4.40 -4.98 -10.33
C PRO A 29 -5.64 -4.16 -10.60
N ASP A 30 -5.53 -2.84 -10.47
CA ASP A 30 -6.62 -1.92 -10.72
C ASP A 30 -7.08 -2.04 -12.20
N PRO A 31 -8.31 -2.51 -12.47
CA PRO A 31 -8.81 -2.64 -13.83
C PRO A 31 -9.11 -1.28 -14.47
N GLU A 32 -9.06 -0.18 -13.71
CA GLU A 32 -9.31 1.19 -14.16
C GLU A 32 -8.13 1.83 -14.94
N ILE A 33 -6.96 1.18 -15.04
CA ILE A 33 -5.89 1.66 -15.92
C ILE A 33 -6.14 1.19 -17.37
N ASP A 34 -7.28 1.60 -17.93
CA ASP A 34 -7.55 1.64 -19.37
C ASP A 34 -8.11 3.02 -19.74
N TYR A 35 -7.20 4.00 -19.91
CA TYR A 35 -7.50 5.39 -20.31
C TYR A 35 -8.28 5.52 -21.65
N SER A 36 -8.58 4.41 -22.35
CA SER A 36 -9.23 4.41 -23.66
C SER A 36 -10.74 4.16 -23.64
N LYS A 37 -11.35 3.75 -22.51
CA LYS A 37 -12.76 3.34 -22.46
C LYS A 37 -13.67 4.33 -21.72
N LYS A 38 -14.74 4.77 -22.41
CA LYS A 38 -15.66 5.85 -22.01
C LYS A 38 -16.84 5.44 -21.11
N ASN A 39 -16.97 4.19 -20.70
CA ASN A 39 -18.07 3.73 -19.83
C ASN A 39 -17.46 2.92 -18.68
N PHE A 40 -17.31 3.55 -17.52
CA PHE A 40 -16.76 2.94 -16.33
C PHE A 40 -17.89 2.53 -15.40
N GLU A 41 -18.07 1.23 -15.20
CA GLU A 41 -18.60 0.74 -13.95
C GLU A 41 -17.40 0.63 -13.01
N LEU A 42 -17.44 1.33 -11.87
CA LEU A 42 -16.40 1.23 -10.84
C LEU A 42 -16.23 -0.26 -10.51
N PRO A 43 -15.02 -0.83 -10.59
CA PRO A 43 -14.80 -2.20 -10.17
C PRO A 43 -15.14 -2.34 -8.69
N PRO A 44 -15.47 -3.56 -8.23
CA PRO A 44 -15.68 -3.80 -6.80
C PRO A 44 -14.40 -3.44 -6.03
N SER A 45 -14.56 -2.92 -4.83
CA SER A 45 -13.46 -2.63 -3.91
C SER A 45 -12.61 -3.89 -3.72
N VAL A 46 -11.31 -3.78 -3.97
CA VAL A 46 -10.34 -4.87 -3.82
C VAL A 46 -9.60 -4.69 -2.50
N LYS A 47 -9.22 -5.80 -1.86
CA LYS A 47 -8.39 -5.71 -0.66
C LYS A 47 -7.08 -5.02 -1.00
N GLY A 48 -6.71 -4.03 -0.20
CA GLY A 48 -5.54 -3.23 -0.47
C GLY A 48 -4.98 -2.58 0.79
N ILE A 49 -3.68 -2.33 0.76
CA ILE A 49 -3.00 -1.49 1.74
C ILE A 49 -2.14 -0.49 0.99
N PHE A 50 -2.23 0.77 1.39
CA PHE A 50 -1.58 1.90 0.77
C PHE A 50 -0.77 2.63 1.83
N PHE A 51 0.47 2.96 1.50
CA PHE A 51 1.38 3.73 2.33
C PHE A 51 1.70 5.02 1.61
N SER A 52 1.60 6.14 2.30
CA SER A 52 1.95 7.44 1.73
C SER A 52 2.73 8.28 2.73
N VAL A 53 3.65 9.08 2.22
CA VAL A 53 4.26 10.18 2.98
C VAL A 53 4.42 11.38 2.06
N ASN A 54 4.21 12.56 2.61
CA ASN A 54 4.59 13.82 2.00
C ASN A 54 5.68 14.49 2.86
N TYR A 55 6.88 14.64 2.31
CA TYR A 55 8.03 15.24 2.97
C TYR A 55 8.05 16.77 2.91
N GLU A 56 7.21 17.39 2.08
CA GLU A 56 7.08 18.86 1.96
C GLU A 56 6.57 19.49 3.28
N PHE A 57 5.79 18.74 4.07
CA PHE A 57 5.14 19.24 5.28
C PHE A 57 5.58 18.47 6.54
N PRO A 58 6.59 18.95 7.29
CA PRO A 58 7.00 18.32 8.54
C PRO A 58 6.01 18.56 9.71
N PRO A 59 5.87 17.61 10.67
CA PRO A 59 6.55 16.32 10.73
C PRO A 59 5.98 15.32 9.72
N SER A 60 6.84 14.76 8.88
CA SER A 60 6.46 13.77 7.88
C SER A 60 6.40 12.38 8.51
N GLN A 61 5.25 11.73 8.36
CA GLN A 61 4.99 10.38 8.85
C GLN A 61 4.37 9.54 7.75
N ILE A 62 4.65 8.24 7.78
CA ILE A 62 4.02 7.29 6.86
C ILE A 62 2.60 7.02 7.37
N HIS A 63 1.62 7.45 6.59
CA HIS A 63 0.22 7.12 6.79
C HIS A 63 -0.12 5.83 6.05
N VAL A 64 -1.03 5.07 6.63
CA VAL A 64 -1.53 3.82 6.09
C VAL A 64 -3.03 3.93 5.88
N ASP A 65 -3.44 3.68 4.65
CA ASP A 65 -4.83 3.51 4.23
C ASP A 65 -5.05 2.07 3.79
N TRP A 66 -6.28 1.56 3.91
CA TRP A 66 -6.59 0.19 3.52
C TRP A 66 -8.04 0.03 3.06
N CYS A 67 -8.27 -1.03 2.29
CA CYS A 67 -9.60 -1.55 1.97
C CYS A 67 -9.63 -3.05 2.27
N ASP A 68 -10.69 -3.53 2.91
CA ASP A 68 -10.88 -4.97 3.17
C ASP A 68 -11.75 -5.68 2.10
N GLY A 69 -12.11 -4.96 1.04
CA GLY A 69 -13.01 -5.40 -0.03
C GLY A 69 -14.46 -4.96 0.17
N GLU A 70 -14.80 -4.39 1.33
CA GLU A 70 -16.14 -3.86 1.62
C GLU A 70 -16.06 -2.42 2.16
N GLU A 71 -15.16 -2.17 3.11
CA GLU A 71 -14.95 -0.89 3.76
C GLU A 71 -13.55 -0.34 3.46
N GLU A 72 -13.46 1.00 3.45
CA GLU A 72 -12.23 1.76 3.32
C GLU A 72 -12.02 2.59 4.60
N ASP A 73 -10.79 2.58 5.12
CA ASP A 73 -10.38 3.36 6.29
C ASP A 73 -8.88 3.70 6.17
N GLY A 74 -8.36 4.61 6.98
CA GLY A 74 -7.00 5.06 6.79
C GLY A 74 -6.52 6.20 7.68
N GLY A 75 -5.45 6.86 7.22
CA GLY A 75 -4.75 7.92 7.93
C GLY A 75 -3.97 7.46 9.15
N GLU A 76 -3.87 6.15 9.37
CA GLU A 76 -3.35 5.60 10.62
C GLU A 76 -1.84 5.34 10.56
N LEU A 77 -1.19 5.32 11.72
CA LEU A 77 0.26 5.18 11.81
C LEU A 77 0.67 3.74 12.11
N ILE A 78 1.84 3.36 11.58
CA ILE A 78 2.48 2.08 11.83
C ILE A 78 2.90 1.98 13.30
N LYS A 79 2.52 0.89 13.97
CA LYS A 79 3.04 0.52 15.29
C LYS A 79 4.25 -0.41 15.13
N ASN A 80 4.08 -1.51 14.40
CA ASN A 80 5.13 -2.49 14.07
C ASN A 80 5.01 -2.89 12.60
N ILE A 81 6.15 -3.18 11.95
CA ILE A 81 6.20 -3.65 10.57
C ILE A 81 7.35 -4.65 10.39
N GLU A 82 7.09 -5.72 9.65
CA GLU A 82 8.07 -6.72 9.22
C GLU A 82 7.91 -6.93 7.72
N LEU A 83 9.00 -6.74 6.98
CA LEU A 83 9.01 -6.91 5.52
C LEU A 83 10.05 -7.97 5.14
N THR A 84 9.60 -8.97 4.39
CA THR A 84 10.45 -9.99 3.75
C THR A 84 10.28 -9.91 2.24
N ARG A 85 11.07 -10.71 1.49
CA ARG A 85 11.01 -10.72 0.02
C ARG A 85 9.62 -11.09 -0.54
N THR A 86 8.80 -11.78 0.24
CA THR A 86 7.51 -12.32 -0.20
C THR A 86 6.35 -11.99 0.74
N SER A 87 6.58 -11.20 1.80
CA SER A 87 5.53 -10.90 2.77
C SER A 87 5.72 -9.59 3.50
N LEU A 88 4.62 -8.94 3.82
CA LEU A 88 4.51 -7.80 4.72
C LEU A 88 3.61 -8.20 5.89
N LYS A 89 4.11 -8.05 7.11
CA LYS A 89 3.30 -8.15 8.33
C LYS A 89 3.33 -6.82 9.04
N MET A 90 2.18 -6.33 9.47
CA MET A 90 2.08 -5.01 10.07
C MET A 90 1.01 -4.97 11.15
N VAL A 91 1.26 -4.13 12.15
CA VAL A 91 0.27 -3.73 13.15
C VAL A 91 0.25 -2.21 13.20
N LEU A 92 -0.94 -1.62 13.17
CA LEU A 92 -1.17 -0.18 13.27
C LEU A 92 -1.37 0.26 14.73
N LYS A 93 -1.34 1.57 14.99
CA LYS A 93 -1.55 2.15 16.33
C LYS A 93 -2.93 1.83 16.92
N ASN A 94 -3.97 1.74 16.08
CA ASN A 94 -5.31 1.27 16.45
C ASN A 94 -5.40 -0.27 16.69
N ASN A 95 -4.28 -1.00 16.62
CA ASN A 95 -4.15 -2.47 16.74
C ASN A 95 -4.77 -3.27 15.60
N TYR A 96 -5.09 -2.64 14.46
CA TYR A 96 -5.40 -3.39 13.25
C TYR A 96 -4.13 -4.06 12.75
N SER A 97 -4.29 -5.24 12.16
CA SER A 97 -3.16 -6.07 11.75
C SER A 97 -3.36 -6.63 10.36
N PHE A 98 -2.26 -6.75 9.65
CA PHE A 98 -2.24 -7.07 8.23
C PHE A 98 -1.16 -8.09 7.94
N ASN A 99 -1.51 -9.12 7.18
CA ASN A 99 -0.61 -10.14 6.66
C ASN A 99 -0.78 -10.18 5.14
N VAL A 100 0.18 -9.63 4.39
CA VAL A 100 0.13 -9.60 2.94
C VAL A 100 1.24 -10.46 2.38
N SER A 101 0.89 -11.44 1.57
CA SER A 101 1.86 -12.19 0.76
C SER A 101 1.93 -11.57 -0.63
N PHE A 102 3.10 -11.55 -1.26
CA PHE A 102 3.26 -10.93 -2.58
C PHE A 102 4.46 -11.46 -3.34
N GLU A 103 4.50 -11.17 -4.64
CA GLU A 103 5.67 -11.29 -5.50
C GLU A 103 5.92 -9.94 -6.21
N THR A 104 7.17 -9.55 -6.35
CA THR A 104 7.56 -8.31 -7.05
C THR A 104 9.02 -8.38 -7.50
N ASP A 105 9.41 -7.52 -8.45
CA ASP A 105 10.79 -7.47 -8.93
C ASP A 105 11.77 -6.95 -7.86
N ASP A 106 13.08 -7.10 -8.10
CA ASP A 106 14.10 -6.71 -7.13
C ASP A 106 14.12 -5.19 -6.89
N ILE A 107 13.90 -4.38 -7.93
CA ILE A 107 14.00 -2.91 -7.86
C ILE A 107 12.86 -2.39 -6.99
N THR A 108 11.62 -2.78 -7.30
CA THR A 108 10.43 -2.39 -6.55
C THR A 108 10.55 -2.78 -5.08
N PHE A 109 11.04 -3.99 -4.78
CA PHE A 109 11.23 -4.40 -3.39
C PHE A 109 12.31 -3.61 -2.64
N GLN A 110 13.46 -3.32 -3.27
CA GLN A 110 14.49 -2.52 -2.60
C GLN A 110 14.01 -1.10 -2.28
N ASN A 111 13.21 -0.51 -3.18
CA ASN A 111 12.59 0.80 -2.96
C ASN A 111 11.60 0.76 -1.78
N ILE A 112 10.67 -0.21 -1.78
CA ILE A 112 9.72 -0.41 -0.68
C ILE A 112 10.45 -0.66 0.64
N LYS A 113 11.48 -1.51 0.64
CA LYS A 113 12.26 -1.81 1.84
C LYS A 113 12.95 -0.56 2.39
N SER A 114 13.59 0.23 1.53
CA SER A 114 14.26 1.48 1.93
C SER A 114 13.28 2.51 2.48
N PHE A 115 12.04 2.49 1.99
CA PHE A 115 10.98 3.37 2.43
C PHE A 115 10.39 2.95 3.79
N LEU A 116 9.99 1.68 3.94
CA LEU A 116 9.25 1.18 5.10
C LEU A 116 10.13 0.74 6.26
N ILE A 117 11.37 0.31 5.99
CA ILE A 117 12.30 -0.22 6.98
C ILE A 117 13.54 0.69 7.01
N LYS A 118 13.43 1.80 7.74
CA LYS A 118 14.57 2.69 8.04
C LYS A 118 15.34 2.22 9.27
#